data_AF-A0A8S7CQV6-F1
#
_entry.id   AF-A0A8S7CQV6-F1
#
_cell.length_a   1.000
_cell.length_b   1.000
_cell.length_c   1.000
_cell.angle_alpha   90.00
_cell.angle_beta   90.00
_cell.angle_gamma   90.00
#
_symmetry.space_group_name_H-M   'P 1'
#
loop_
_entity.id
_entity.type
_entity.pdbx_description
1 polymer ?
#
loop_
_entity_poly.entity_id
_entity_poly.type
_entity_poly.pdbx_seq_one_letter_code
_entity_poly.pdbx_strand_id
1 'polypeptide(L)'
;MEKISGRELHFLNRILQFKQERIADSDVQDDEILMVDSLVRHGYLAVGFFDRDNNGGYHSLMQYYSLTELGVAAHKDEWKWRGNPNSNKGR
;
A
#
# COMPACT_ATOMS: atom_id res chain seq x y z
N MET A 1 -13.40 -2.29 -12.77
CA MET A 1 -12.38 -1.79 -11.82
C MET A 1 -11.78 -0.54 -12.41
N GLU A 2 -11.69 0.53 -11.64
CA GLU A 2 -10.91 1.70 -12.05
C GLU A 2 -9.45 1.32 -12.18
N LYS A 3 -8.78 1.85 -13.21
CA LYS A 3 -7.39 1.53 -13.50
C LYS A 3 -6.48 2.26 -12.51
N ILE A 4 -5.65 1.50 -11.80
CA ILE A 4 -4.68 2.05 -10.86
C ILE A 4 -3.60 2.82 -11.63
N SER A 5 -3.34 4.06 -11.20
CA SER A 5 -2.29 4.91 -11.76
C SER A 5 -0.90 4.38 -11.42
N GLY A 6 0.13 4.87 -12.13
CA GLY A 6 1.52 4.47 -11.84
C GLY A 6 1.98 4.85 -10.42
N ARG A 7 1.48 5.98 -9.90
CA ARG A 7 1.80 6.47 -8.56
C ARG A 7 1.15 5.61 -7.48
N GLU A 8 -0.12 5.29 -7.64
CA GLU A 8 -0.83 4.38 -6.74
C GLU A 8 -0.18 2.99 -6.76
N LEU A 9 0.15 2.46 -7.94
CA LEU A 9 0.83 1.17 -8.06
C LEU A 9 2.19 1.15 -7.33
N HIS A 10 2.96 2.23 -7.45
CA HIS A 10 4.23 2.37 -6.73
C HIS A 10 4.03 2.36 -5.21
N PHE A 11 2.97 3.04 -4.72
CA PHE A 11 2.62 3.02 -3.30
C PHE A 11 2.21 1.62 -2.83
N LEU A 12 1.36 0.91 -3.58
CA LEU A 12 0.99 -0.47 -3.28
C LEU A 12 2.22 -1.40 -3.23
N ASN A 13 3.15 -1.24 -4.18
CA ASN A 13 4.41 -1.98 -4.18
C ASN A 13 5.27 -1.66 -2.94
N ARG A 14 5.31 -0.40 -2.49
CA ARG A 14 6.02 0.02 -1.28
C ARG A 14 5.52 -0.74 -0.05
N ILE A 15 4.20 -0.92 0.09
CA ILE A 15 3.59 -1.71 1.19
C ILE A 15 4.10 -3.16 1.18
N LEU A 16 4.12 -3.81 0.02
CA LEU A 16 4.56 -5.21 -0.14
C LEU A 16 6.06 -5.41 0.16
N GLN A 17 6.87 -4.36 0.06
CA GLN A 17 8.32 -4.44 0.34
C GLN A 17 8.63 -4.44 1.84
N PHE A 18 7.69 -4.01 2.70
CA PHE A 18 7.88 -4.08 4.14
C PHE A 18 7.69 -5.50 4.65
N LYS A 19 8.52 -5.92 5.62
CA LYS A 19 8.41 -7.24 6.28
C LYS A 19 7.04 -7.51 6.91
N GLN A 20 6.33 -6.45 7.29
CA GLN A 20 5.01 -6.52 7.92
C GLN A 20 3.87 -6.24 6.93
N GLU A 21 4.17 -6.01 5.65
CA GLU A 21 3.20 -5.73 4.58
C GLU A 21 2.21 -4.60 4.92
N ARG A 22 2.71 -3.59 5.65
CA ARG A 22 1.96 -2.41 6.08
C ARG A 22 2.87 -1.19 6.13
N ILE A 23 2.27 -0.01 6.00
CA ILE A 23 2.94 1.28 6.13
C ILE A 23 2.23 2.12 7.21
N ALA A 24 3.00 2.80 8.06
CA ALA A 24 2.41 3.68 9.07
C ALA A 24 1.89 4.97 8.42
N ASP A 25 0.90 5.60 9.03
CA ASP A 25 0.44 6.92 8.61
C ASP A 25 1.56 7.97 8.62
N SER A 26 2.50 7.86 9.57
CA SER A 26 3.70 8.70 9.63
C SER A 26 4.69 8.50 8.46
N ASP A 27 4.56 7.40 7.72
CA ASP A 27 5.42 7.07 6.57
C ASP A 27 4.73 7.43 5.23
N VAL A 28 3.53 8.00 5.27
CA VAL A 28 2.82 8.55 4.10
C VAL A 28 3.23 10.01 3.94
N GLN A 29 3.64 10.39 2.72
CA GLN A 29 4.01 11.78 2.45
C GLN A 29 2.78 12.66 2.29
N ASP A 30 2.88 13.95 2.63
CA ASP A 30 1.74 14.88 2.58
C ASP A 30 1.06 14.93 1.20
N ASP A 31 1.85 14.82 0.13
CA ASP A 31 1.36 14.81 -1.26
C ASP A 31 0.72 13.48 -1.66
N GLU A 32 0.89 12.41 -0.88
CA GLU A 32 0.29 11.09 -1.06
C GLU A 32 -1.06 10.93 -0.32
N ILE A 33 -1.39 11.79 0.65
CA ILE A 33 -2.57 11.65 1.52
C ILE A 33 -3.87 11.46 0.73
N LEU A 34 -4.15 12.32 -0.26
CA LEU A 34 -5.38 12.24 -1.06
C LEU A 34 -5.44 10.97 -1.90
N MET A 35 -4.29 10.49 -2.37
CA MET A 35 -4.19 9.23 -3.10
C MET A 35 -4.44 8.04 -2.18
N VAL A 36 -3.88 8.05 -0.97
CA VAL A 36 -4.11 6.99 0.03
C VAL A 36 -5.58 6.95 0.46
N ASP A 37 -6.21 8.09 0.73
CA ASP A 37 -7.64 8.17 1.04
C ASP A 37 -8.50 7.60 -0.10
N SER A 38 -8.18 7.92 -1.35
CA SER A 38 -8.83 7.34 -2.54
C SER A 38 -8.69 5.80 -2.57
N LEU A 39 -7.48 5.28 -2.33
CA LEU A 39 -7.21 3.84 -2.32
C LEU A 39 -7.97 3.11 -1.19
N VAL A 40 -8.15 3.75 -0.03
CA VAL A 40 -8.97 3.25 1.07
C VAL A 40 -10.45 3.22 0.66
N ARG A 41 -10.98 4.31 0.11
CA ARG A 41 -12.39 4.40 -0.34
C ARG A 41 -12.73 3.39 -1.42
N HIS A 42 -11.77 3.09 -2.31
CA HIS A 42 -11.91 2.06 -3.33
C HIS A 42 -11.68 0.63 -2.82
N GLY A 43 -11.33 0.47 -1.55
CA GLY A 43 -11.15 -0.83 -0.91
C GLY A 43 -9.85 -1.55 -1.28
N TYR A 44 -8.88 -0.85 -1.88
CA TYR A 44 -7.54 -1.40 -2.14
C TYR A 44 -6.69 -1.47 -0.88
N LEU A 45 -6.94 -0.59 0.08
CA LEU A 45 -6.26 -0.53 1.36
C LEU A 45 -7.22 -0.77 2.53
N ALA A 46 -6.74 -1.47 3.55
CA ALA A 46 -7.37 -1.57 4.85
C ALA A 46 -6.66 -0.64 5.83
N VAL A 47 -7.44 0.02 6.69
CA VAL A 47 -6.93 0.84 7.79
C VAL A 47 -6.92 0.00 9.06
N GLY A 48 -5.77 -0.10 9.71
CA GLY A 48 -5.61 -0.79 10.99
C GLY A 48 -5.00 0.13 12.04
N PHE A 49 -5.21 -0.20 13.30
CA PHE A 49 -4.60 0.48 14.44
C PHE A 49 -3.74 -0.51 15.22
N PHE A 50 -2.51 -0.13 15.53
CA PHE A 50 -1.59 -0.99 16.28
C PHE A 50 -0.91 -0.20 17.39
N ASP A 51 -0.72 -0.86 18.53
CA ASP A 51 0.11 -0.35 19.61
C ASP A 51 1.55 -0.76 19.35
N ARG A 52 2.42 0.23 19.11
CA ARG A 52 3.82 0.01 18.77
C ARG A 52 4.65 -0.43 19.98
N ASP A 53 4.17 -0.23 21.21
CA ASP A 53 4.90 -0.54 22.45
C ASP A 53 3.97 -1.06 23.54
N ASN A 54 4.01 -2.38 23.78
CA ASN A 54 3.17 -3.07 24.76
C ASN A 54 3.64 -2.87 26.23
N ASN A 55 4.12 -1.67 26.57
CA ASN A 55 4.86 -1.40 27.81
C ASN A 55 4.09 -0.51 28.80
N GLY A 56 2.78 -0.75 28.94
CA GLY A 56 1.98 -0.34 30.11
C GLY A 56 1.71 1.17 30.30
N GLY A 57 2.15 2.03 29.38
CA GLY A 57 1.83 3.46 29.37
C GLY A 57 0.74 3.78 28.34
N TYR A 58 -0.19 4.67 28.66
CA TYR A 58 -1.19 5.18 27.70
C TYR A 58 -0.48 5.79 26.49
N HIS A 59 -0.35 5.04 25.40
CA HIS A 59 0.17 5.53 24.13
C HIS A 59 -0.87 5.45 23.02
N SER A 60 -0.83 6.46 22.15
CA SER A 60 -1.77 6.68 21.06
C SER A 60 -1.70 5.53 20.04
N LEU A 61 -2.85 4.93 19.74
CA LEU A 61 -2.99 3.97 18.64
C LEU A 61 -2.40 4.56 17.36
N MET A 62 -1.39 3.91 16.78
CA MET A 62 -0.85 4.32 15.49
C MET A 62 -1.67 3.70 14.36
N GLN A 63 -2.01 4.51 13.37
CA GLN A 63 -2.71 4.09 12.17
C GLN A 63 -1.73 3.51 11.14
N TYR A 64 -2.13 2.42 10.49
CA TYR A 64 -1.38 1.75 9.44
C TYR A 64 -2.30 1.40 8.26
N TYR A 65 -1.71 1.35 7.08
CA TYR A 65 -2.36 0.90 5.86
C TYR A 65 -1.75 -0.42 5.41
N SER A 66 -2.60 -1.40 5.09
CA SER A 66 -2.21 -2.67 4.48
C SER A 66 -3.02 -2.93 3.22
N LEU A 67 -2.53 -3.80 2.35
CA LEU A 67 -3.26 -4.20 1.16
C LEU A 67 -4.41 -5.15 1.51
N THR A 68 -5.57 -4.92 0.90
CA THR A 68 -6.65 -5.92 0.88
C THR A 68 -6.37 -6.97 -0.19
N GLU A 69 -7.14 -8.06 -0.21
CA GLU A 69 -7.10 -9.03 -1.32
C GLU A 69 -7.32 -8.36 -2.69
N LEU A 70 -8.23 -7.37 -2.73
CA LEU A 70 -8.49 -6.56 -3.91
C LEU A 70 -7.27 -5.71 -4.30
N GLY A 71 -6.61 -5.06 -3.32
CA GLY A 71 -5.36 -4.32 -3.54
C GLY A 71 -4.24 -5.20 -4.08
N VAL A 72 -4.07 -6.41 -3.54
CA VAL A 72 -3.08 -7.38 -4.00
C VAL A 72 -3.38 -7.83 -5.43
N ALA A 73 -4.64 -8.13 -5.75
CA ALA A 73 -5.04 -8.54 -7.09
C ALA A 73 -4.79 -7.42 -8.11
N ALA A 74 -5.23 -6.20 -7.80
CA ALA A 74 -5.07 -5.06 -8.68
C ALA A 74 -3.61 -4.67 -8.88
N HIS A 75 -2.78 -4.74 -7.83
CA HIS A 75 -1.33 -4.59 -7.96
C HIS A 75 -0.74 -5.66 -8.88
N LYS A 76 -1.05 -6.95 -8.65
CA LYS A 76 -0.51 -8.05 -9.48
C LYS A 76 -0.87 -7.90 -10.95
N ASP A 77 -2.10 -7.50 -11.25
CA ASP A 77 -2.57 -7.35 -12.62
C ASP A 77 -1.86 -6.19 -13.32
N GLU A 78 -1.85 -4.99 -12.74
CA GLU A 78 -1.15 -3.83 -13.33
C GLU A 78 0.38 -4.00 -13.35
N TRP A 79 0.97 -4.65 -12.35
CA TRP A 79 2.41 -4.93 -12.31
C TRP A 79 2.85 -5.90 -13.41
N LYS A 80 2.05 -6.95 -13.68
CA LYS A 80 2.27 -7.84 -14.83
C LYS A 80 2.19 -7.08 -16.16
N TRP A 81 1.24 -6.16 -16.28
CA TRP A 81 1.06 -5.33 -17.47
C TRP A 81 2.22 -4.35 -17.71
N ARG A 82 2.82 -3.81 -16.65
CA ARG A 82 3.90 -2.82 -16.74
C ARG A 82 5.31 -3.42 -16.84
N GLY A 83 5.42 -4.74 -16.72
CA GLY A 83 6.61 -5.49 -17.09
C GLY A 83 7.42 -5.97 -15.89
N ASN A 84 7.64 -7.28 -15.87
CA ASN A 84 8.76 -7.89 -15.20
C ASN A 84 10.06 -7.27 -15.79
N PRO A 85 10.92 -6.57 -15.01
CA PRO A 85 12.16 -5.99 -15.53
C PRO A 85 13.11 -7.03 -16.15
N ASN A 86 12.92 -8.31 -15.81
CA ASN A 86 13.66 -9.45 -16.36
C ASN A 86 12.99 -10.14 -17.56
N SER A 87 11.85 -9.65 -18.06
CA SER A 87 11.29 -10.18 -19.31
C SER A 87 12.04 -9.56 -20.48
N ASN A 88 13.23 -10.07 -20.72
CA ASN A 88 13.98 -9.97 -21.96
C ASN A 88 13.14 -10.60 -23.09
N LYS A 89 12.14 -9.87 -23.58
CA LYS A 89 11.45 -10.19 -24.83
C LYS A 89 11.90 -9.18 -25.88
N GLY A 90 12.95 -9.60 -26.59
CA GLY A 90 13.19 -9.23 -27.97
C GLY A 90 13.77 -7.84 -28.17
N ARG A 91 15.10 -7.76 -28.20
CA ARG A 91 15.76 -7.02 -29.26
C ARG A 91 16.91 -7.84 -29.81
#